data_AF-C7NCD3-F1
#
_entry.id   AF-C7NCD3-F1
#
_cell.length_a   1.000
_cell.length_b   1.000
_cell.length_c   1.000
_cell.angle_alpha   90.00
_cell.angle_beta   90.00
_cell.angle_gamma   90.00
#
_symmetry.space_group_name_H-M   'P 1'
#
loop_
_entity.id
_entity.type
_entity.pdbx_description
1 polymer ?
#
loop_
_entity_poly.entity_id
_entity_poly.type
_entity_poly.pdbx_seq_one_letter_code
_entity_poly.pdbx_strand_id
1 'polypeptide(L)'
;MKIDFNESDLLKEILNFKIVNKKDLLEKYGFKNIKNINKFLQERNTGIIHASKNYLYYFGKYDENIFKIESKDIKKTFRRDLISFILLFGKEKLNIYNFNKQIKKPQENKRNIQNDLKQILEIFNIKYSEYVKSENIEKLFEEKNSNFKEFKENYLKEILCRRLEKIYIGKSTYQENFYFKIMQEILKIKNVKYIHKLIFSYIKEYTNIISIDEKYKMLVYFLLNFKNEDTNYNHTISKTLKNENFLVIMEKIFKREKLEMNPKFILTFYKKLHRKRNNAENVINKINRELSLQNDENLKIKKSAEQDKIEFYDIAESSINFENKNFPSKQIIKKYVDLDKVQKISTLILVDLEEKEILKVYNKVSKIFNFINIVKVERLDKFKKIITKNNDEFEQILLISSSKFISIIKNYSEIPIYHFEIENEKGALKNKNNFLKQMIHLRTMMIQYLEFKKERRIFPKRIKRQ
;
A
#
# COMPACT_ATOMS: atom_id res chain seq x y z
N MET A 1 0.46 4.93 27.72
CA MET A 1 -0.65 5.03 26.74
C MET A 1 -0.52 3.92 25.68
N LYS A 2 -1.60 3.54 24.99
CA LYS A 2 -1.58 2.42 24.02
C LYS A 2 -2.16 2.85 22.68
N ILE A 3 -1.44 2.56 21.60
CA ILE A 3 -1.94 2.66 20.23
C ILE A 3 -2.62 1.35 19.83
N ASP A 4 -3.63 1.44 18.95
CA ASP A 4 -4.31 0.28 18.38
C ASP A 4 -3.59 -0.23 17.11
N PHE A 5 -4.11 -1.32 16.55
CA PHE A 5 -3.56 -1.95 15.36
C PHE A 5 -3.52 -1.05 14.13
N ASN A 6 -4.56 -0.24 13.90
CA ASN A 6 -4.62 0.67 12.75
C ASN A 6 -3.69 1.88 12.96
N GLU A 7 -3.60 2.40 14.18
CA GLU A 7 -2.63 3.43 14.58
C GLU A 7 -1.18 2.91 14.46
N SER A 8 -0.94 1.61 14.68
CA SER A 8 0.35 0.95 14.45
C SER A 8 0.71 0.86 12.97
N ASP A 9 -0.25 0.49 12.11
CA ASP A 9 -0.08 0.47 10.66
C ASP A 9 0.33 1.85 10.15
N LEU A 10 -0.43 2.87 10.58
CA LEU A 10 -0.16 4.27 10.27
C LEU A 10 1.20 4.75 10.76
N LEU A 11 1.53 4.48 12.03
CA LEU A 11 2.80 4.92 12.62
C LEU A 11 3.98 4.35 11.84
N LYS A 12 3.90 3.08 11.39
CA LYS A 12 4.94 2.48 10.54
C LYS A 12 5.13 3.22 9.23
N GLU A 13 4.04 3.56 8.54
CA GLU A 13 4.14 4.32 7.27
C GLU A 13 4.80 5.67 7.51
N ILE A 14 4.37 6.42 8.53
CA ILE A 14 4.99 7.71 8.91
C ILE A 14 6.48 7.54 9.23
N LEU A 15 6.84 6.53 10.04
CA LEU A 15 8.23 6.30 10.46
C LEU A 15 9.13 5.90 9.29
N ASN A 16 8.62 5.10 8.35
CA ASN A 16 9.37 4.61 7.21
C ASN A 16 9.52 5.65 6.11
N PHE A 17 8.47 6.45 5.86
CA PHE A 17 8.45 7.40 4.75
C PHE A 17 8.99 8.77 5.13
N LYS A 18 9.05 9.08 6.45
CA LYS A 18 9.52 10.35 7.05
C LYS A 18 8.62 11.55 6.76
N ILE A 19 7.95 11.56 5.61
CA ILE A 19 6.95 12.53 5.24
C ILE A 19 5.78 11.82 4.55
N VAL A 20 4.56 12.17 4.94
CA VAL A 20 3.34 11.62 4.35
C VAL A 20 2.24 12.67 4.26
N ASN A 21 1.37 12.53 3.27
CA ASN A 21 0.22 13.40 3.11
C ASN A 21 -0.93 12.98 4.04
N LYS A 22 -1.58 13.95 4.71
CA LYS A 22 -2.70 13.69 5.63
C LYS A 22 -3.94 13.13 4.95
N LYS A 23 -4.25 13.58 3.73
CA LYS A 23 -5.39 13.09 2.93
C LYS A 23 -5.16 11.64 2.52
N ASP A 24 -3.95 11.29 2.07
CA ASP A 24 -3.60 9.91 1.72
C ASP A 24 -3.72 8.99 2.94
N LEU A 25 -3.28 9.44 4.13
CA LEU A 25 -3.44 8.68 5.37
C LEU A 25 -4.91 8.52 5.79
N LEU A 26 -5.74 9.55 5.57
CA LEU A 26 -7.17 9.48 5.82
C LEU A 26 -7.83 8.45 4.89
N GLU A 27 -7.44 8.40 3.61
CA GLU A 27 -7.96 7.44 2.63
C GLU A 27 -7.44 6.01 2.85
N LYS A 28 -6.20 5.84 3.31
CA LYS A 28 -5.60 4.53 3.60
C LYS A 28 -6.04 3.93 4.93
N TYR A 29 -6.19 4.76 5.97
CA TYR A 29 -6.35 4.32 7.36
C TYR A 29 -7.57 4.88 8.08
N GLY A 30 -8.34 5.79 7.47
CA GLY A 30 -9.47 6.46 8.13
C GLY A 30 -9.04 7.41 9.25
N PHE A 31 -7.79 7.87 9.22
CA PHE A 31 -7.15 8.56 10.34
C PHE A 31 -7.41 10.07 10.37
N LYS A 32 -7.76 10.60 11.55
CA LYS A 32 -8.15 12.02 11.72
C LYS A 32 -7.17 12.89 12.52
N ASN A 33 -6.40 12.34 13.48
CA ASN A 33 -5.48 13.15 14.31
C ASN A 33 -4.34 12.34 14.96
N ILE A 34 -3.17 12.96 15.11
CA ILE A 34 -1.95 12.36 15.69
C ILE A 34 -1.79 12.54 17.19
N LYS A 35 -2.76 13.10 17.92
CA LYS A 35 -2.57 13.45 19.35
C LYS A 35 -2.19 12.23 20.19
N ASN A 36 -2.91 11.13 20.02
CA ASN A 36 -2.63 9.88 20.74
C ASN A 36 -1.27 9.28 20.35
N ILE A 37 -0.92 9.32 19.06
CA ILE A 37 0.34 8.78 18.55
C ILE A 37 1.52 9.61 19.07
N ASN A 38 1.43 10.94 19.07
CA ASN A 38 2.47 11.81 19.60
C ASN A 38 2.68 11.62 21.10
N LYS A 39 1.61 11.52 21.89
CA LYS A 39 1.73 11.23 23.32
C LYS A 39 2.38 9.85 23.55
N PHE A 40 2.01 8.85 22.76
CA PHE A 40 2.65 7.53 22.79
C PHE A 40 4.15 7.56 22.45
N LEU A 41 4.57 8.36 21.46
CA LEU A 41 5.98 8.52 21.09
C LEU A 41 6.78 9.29 22.14
N GLN A 42 6.19 10.33 22.75
CA GLN A 42 6.79 11.09 23.84
C GLN A 42 7.05 10.22 25.06
N GLU A 43 6.07 9.42 25.49
CA GLU A 43 6.22 8.49 26.62
C GLU A 43 7.34 7.45 26.40
N ARG A 44 7.75 7.20 25.15
CA ARG A 44 8.80 6.25 24.78
C ARG A 44 10.12 6.92 24.38
N ASN A 45 10.22 8.25 24.49
CA ASN A 45 11.40 9.02 24.10
C ASN A 45 11.86 8.76 22.65
N THR A 46 10.95 8.45 21.73
CA THR A 46 11.29 8.20 20.31
C THR A 46 11.09 9.41 19.41
N GLY A 47 10.57 10.50 19.94
CA GLY A 47 10.39 11.78 19.25
C GLY A 47 8.92 12.17 19.13
N ILE A 48 8.60 13.04 18.18
CA ILE A 48 7.24 13.47 17.87
C ILE A 48 7.03 13.55 16.36
N ILE A 49 5.80 13.33 15.93
CA ILE A 49 5.35 13.62 14.57
C ILE A 49 4.94 15.09 14.50
N HIS A 50 5.57 15.83 13.61
CA HIS A 50 5.22 17.22 13.31
C HIS A 50 4.12 17.24 12.27
N ALA A 51 3.26 18.25 12.32
CA ALA A 51 2.17 18.41 11.38
C ALA A 51 2.20 19.82 10.78
N SER A 52 2.19 19.92 9.46
CA SER A 52 1.87 21.16 8.73
C SER A 52 0.39 21.14 8.32
N LYS A 53 -0.07 22.07 7.46
CA LYS A 53 -1.44 22.06 6.95
C LYS A 53 -1.79 20.70 6.30
N ASN A 54 -0.95 20.24 5.38
CA ASN A 54 -1.25 19.09 4.52
C ASN A 54 -0.44 17.82 4.85
N TYR A 55 0.67 17.93 5.60
CA TYR A 55 1.63 16.83 5.74
C TYR A 55 1.96 16.51 7.20
N LEU A 56 2.45 15.29 7.41
CA LEU A 56 3.04 14.82 8.65
C LEU A 56 4.50 14.49 8.43
N TYR A 57 5.35 14.82 9.40
CA TYR A 57 6.80 14.62 9.33
C TYR A 57 7.33 13.92 10.57
N TYR A 58 8.29 13.01 10.39
CA TYR A 58 8.96 12.32 11.48
C TYR A 58 10.47 12.28 11.27
N PHE A 59 11.19 12.81 12.26
CA PHE A 59 12.65 12.86 12.31
C PHE A 59 13.21 12.19 13.57
N GLY A 60 12.37 11.47 14.31
CA GLY A 60 12.79 10.70 15.48
C GLY A 60 13.55 9.43 15.09
N LYS A 61 14.08 8.72 16.09
CA LYS A 61 14.74 7.43 15.86
C LYS A 61 13.70 6.38 15.49
N TYR A 62 14.00 5.53 14.52
CA TYR A 62 13.20 4.34 14.26
C TYR A 62 13.55 3.28 15.30
N ASP A 63 12.59 2.91 16.15
CA ASP A 63 12.75 1.83 17.13
C ASP A 63 11.63 0.79 16.93
N GLU A 64 12.02 -0.43 16.56
CA GLU A 64 11.05 -1.52 16.36
C GLU A 64 10.31 -1.91 17.64
N ASN A 65 10.88 -1.62 18.82
CA ASN A 65 10.26 -1.96 20.10
C ASN A 65 8.99 -1.14 20.37
N ILE A 66 8.79 0.01 19.73
CA ILE A 66 7.54 0.77 19.88
C ILE A 66 6.34 0.01 19.29
N PHE A 67 6.57 -0.93 18.38
CA PHE A 67 5.51 -1.73 17.76
C PHE A 67 5.18 -3.00 18.55
N LYS A 68 5.88 -3.28 19.66
CA LYS A 68 5.48 -4.32 20.63
C LYS A 68 4.25 -3.82 21.41
N ILE A 69 3.09 -3.91 20.78
CA ILE A 69 1.82 -3.49 21.37
C ILE A 69 1.23 -4.67 22.14
N GLU A 70 1.28 -4.58 23.46
CA GLU A 70 0.61 -5.54 24.38
C GLU A 70 -0.84 -5.17 24.66
N SER A 71 -1.39 -4.17 23.95
CA SER A 71 -2.76 -3.73 24.15
C SER A 71 -3.76 -4.83 23.80
N LYS A 72 -4.57 -5.20 24.79
CA LYS A 72 -5.78 -6.02 24.59
C LYS A 72 -6.99 -5.16 24.21
N ASP A 73 -6.88 -3.83 24.24
CA ASP A 73 -8.01 -2.92 24.02
C ASP A 73 -8.37 -2.80 22.54
N ILE A 74 -9.53 -3.35 22.19
CA ILE A 74 -10.10 -3.22 20.84
C ILE A 74 -10.80 -1.86 20.70
N LYS A 75 -10.15 -0.94 19.98
CA LYS A 75 -10.72 0.36 19.62
C LYS A 75 -11.74 0.25 18.48
N LYS A 76 -12.52 1.32 18.33
CA LYS A 76 -13.61 1.46 17.34
C LYS A 76 -13.17 1.18 15.90
N THR A 77 -12.02 1.71 15.49
CA THR A 77 -11.42 1.55 14.14
C THR A 77 -11.13 0.08 13.84
N PHE A 78 -10.41 -0.61 14.73
CA PHE A 78 -10.12 -2.04 14.61
C PHE A 78 -11.40 -2.89 14.58
N ARG A 79 -12.37 -2.56 15.44
CA ARG A 79 -13.66 -3.25 15.49
C ARG A 79 -14.43 -3.12 14.18
N ARG A 80 -14.43 -1.92 13.58
CA ARG A 80 -15.07 -1.69 12.27
C ARG A 80 -14.41 -2.48 11.15
N ASP A 81 -13.08 -2.47 11.10
CA ASP A 81 -12.32 -3.26 10.12
C ASP A 81 -12.64 -4.76 10.21
N LEU A 82 -12.82 -5.30 11.43
CA LEU A 82 -13.25 -6.69 11.63
C LEU A 82 -14.69 -6.93 11.16
N ILE A 83 -15.62 -6.04 11.51
CA ILE A 83 -17.02 -6.16 11.09
C ILE A 83 -17.10 -6.12 9.56
N SER A 84 -16.41 -5.19 8.89
CA SER A 84 -16.37 -5.13 7.42
C SER A 84 -15.85 -6.44 6.82
N PHE A 85 -14.79 -7.02 7.39
CA PHE A 85 -14.29 -8.32 6.94
C PHE A 85 -15.34 -9.44 7.09
N ILE A 86 -16.00 -9.51 8.25
CA ILE A 86 -17.05 -10.50 8.52
C ILE A 86 -18.21 -10.33 7.54
N LEU A 87 -18.64 -9.11 7.24
CA LEU A 87 -19.75 -8.86 6.31
C LEU A 87 -19.41 -9.25 4.87
N LEU A 88 -18.17 -9.02 4.44
CA LEU A 88 -17.77 -9.26 3.05
C LEU A 88 -17.47 -10.74 2.74
N PHE A 89 -16.99 -11.50 3.73
CA PHE A 89 -16.58 -12.90 3.53
C PHE A 89 -17.37 -13.92 4.36
N GLY A 90 -18.11 -13.47 5.36
CA GLY A 90 -18.98 -14.33 6.15
C GLY A 90 -20.22 -14.76 5.36
N LYS A 91 -20.63 -16.01 5.53
CA LYS A 91 -21.87 -16.54 4.95
C LYS A 91 -23.11 -16.19 5.79
N GLU A 92 -22.90 -15.83 7.04
CA GLU A 92 -23.96 -15.58 8.02
C GLU A 92 -23.96 -14.13 8.49
N LYS A 93 -25.08 -13.70 9.06
CA LYS A 93 -25.18 -12.41 9.73
C LYS A 93 -24.19 -12.30 10.89
N LEU A 94 -23.70 -11.10 11.15
CA LEU A 94 -22.88 -10.82 12.32
C LEU A 94 -23.68 -11.10 13.59
N ASN A 95 -23.31 -12.18 14.29
CA ASN A 95 -23.83 -12.44 15.63
C ASN A 95 -23.14 -11.48 16.63
N ILE A 96 -23.81 -10.36 16.93
CA ILE A 96 -23.31 -9.30 17.82
C ILE A 96 -22.94 -9.85 19.20
N TYR A 97 -23.69 -10.83 19.71
CA TYR A 97 -23.42 -11.43 21.01
C TYR A 97 -22.11 -12.23 21.00
N ASN A 98 -21.94 -13.12 20.03
CA ASN A 98 -20.73 -13.92 19.89
C ASN A 98 -19.51 -13.05 19.60
N PHE A 99 -19.66 -12.04 18.74
CA PHE A 99 -18.60 -11.09 18.46
C PHE A 99 -18.20 -10.30 19.71
N ASN A 100 -19.18 -9.83 20.52
CA ASN A 100 -18.91 -9.17 21.80
C ASN A 100 -18.13 -10.07 22.78
N LYS A 101 -18.49 -11.36 22.84
CA LYS A 101 -17.79 -12.36 23.66
C LYS A 101 -16.34 -12.57 23.19
N GLN A 102 -16.13 -12.64 21.88
CA GLN A 102 -14.80 -12.80 21.29
C GLN A 102 -13.87 -11.60 21.57
N ILE A 103 -14.39 -10.37 21.54
CA ILE A 103 -13.61 -9.15 21.85
C ILE A 103 -13.46 -8.87 23.36
N LYS A 104 -14.01 -9.73 24.23
CA LYS A 104 -13.90 -9.69 25.72
C LYS A 104 -14.23 -8.33 26.35
N LYS A 105 -15.37 -7.74 25.99
CA LYS A 105 -15.80 -6.41 26.49
C LYS A 105 -17.18 -6.49 27.22
N PRO A 106 -17.45 -5.60 28.21
CA PRO A 106 -18.71 -5.59 28.99
C PRO A 106 -19.95 -5.24 28.15
N GLN A 107 -21.16 -5.45 28.70
CA GLN A 107 -22.44 -5.39 27.96
C GLN A 107 -22.72 -4.08 27.18
N GLU A 108 -22.21 -2.93 27.65
CA GLU A 108 -22.30 -1.63 26.95
C GLU A 108 -21.74 -1.66 25.51
N ASN A 109 -20.91 -2.65 25.18
CA ASN A 109 -20.31 -2.79 23.87
C ASN A 109 -21.25 -3.35 22.79
N LYS A 110 -22.39 -3.97 23.15
CA LYS A 110 -23.35 -4.47 22.16
C LYS A 110 -23.97 -3.34 21.33
N ARG A 111 -24.41 -2.25 21.98
CA ARG A 111 -24.95 -1.06 21.31
C ARG A 111 -23.90 -0.42 20.40
N ASN A 112 -22.65 -0.36 20.85
CA ASN A 112 -21.54 0.16 20.06
C ASN A 112 -21.24 -0.70 18.83
N ILE A 113 -21.25 -2.04 18.96
CA ILE A 113 -21.11 -2.96 17.82
C ILE A 113 -22.26 -2.77 16.82
N GLN A 114 -23.50 -2.64 17.30
CA GLN A 114 -24.65 -2.41 16.43
C GLN A 114 -24.53 -1.08 15.68
N ASN A 115 -24.12 -0.01 16.34
CA ASN A 115 -23.90 1.29 15.70
C ASN A 115 -22.76 1.25 14.68
N ASP A 116 -21.68 0.51 14.96
CA ASP A 116 -20.60 0.29 14.00
C ASP A 116 -21.07 -0.51 12.79
N LEU A 117 -21.88 -1.56 13.01
CA LEU A 117 -22.51 -2.33 11.93
C LEU A 117 -23.38 -1.44 11.05
N LYS A 118 -24.25 -0.59 11.63
CA LYS A 118 -25.07 0.37 10.88
C LYS A 118 -24.22 1.28 9.98
N GLN A 119 -23.17 1.87 10.54
CA GLN A 119 -22.30 2.77 9.77
C GLN A 119 -21.52 2.06 8.67
N ILE A 120 -21.16 0.79 8.85
CA ILE A 120 -20.52 0.01 7.79
C ILE A 120 -21.51 -0.31 6.68
N LEU A 121 -22.74 -0.70 7.01
CA LEU A 121 -23.77 -0.98 6.02
C LEU A 121 -24.13 0.27 5.19
N GLU A 122 -24.13 1.46 5.81
CA GLU A 122 -24.30 2.74 5.11
C GLU A 122 -23.24 2.97 4.02
N ILE A 123 -21.98 2.56 4.24
CA ILE A 123 -20.91 2.64 3.22
C ILE A 123 -21.26 1.81 1.98
N PHE A 124 -22.04 0.75 2.15
CA PHE A 124 -22.50 -0.14 1.08
C PHE A 124 -23.90 0.21 0.56
N ASN A 125 -24.48 1.35 0.96
CA ASN A 125 -25.87 1.73 0.65
C ASN A 125 -26.90 0.66 1.08
N ILE A 126 -26.62 -0.06 2.18
CA ILE A 126 -27.51 -1.06 2.77
C ILE A 126 -28.13 -0.49 4.04
N LYS A 127 -29.47 -0.49 4.13
CA LYS A 127 -30.15 -0.13 5.37
C LYS A 127 -30.03 -1.27 6.38
N TYR A 128 -29.91 -0.94 7.67
CA TYR A 128 -29.87 -1.96 8.72
C TYR A 128 -31.10 -2.87 8.74
N SER A 129 -32.29 -2.33 8.45
CA SER A 129 -33.53 -3.11 8.35
C SER A 129 -33.51 -4.09 7.18
N GLU A 130 -32.92 -3.72 6.04
CA GLU A 130 -32.74 -4.61 4.88
C GLU A 130 -31.79 -5.76 5.24
N TYR A 131 -30.66 -5.43 5.87
CA TYR A 131 -29.69 -6.41 6.34
C TYR A 131 -30.30 -7.43 7.33
N VAL A 132 -31.09 -6.96 8.30
CA VAL A 132 -31.73 -7.83 9.29
C VAL A 132 -32.77 -8.75 8.65
N LYS A 133 -33.50 -8.28 7.63
CA LYS A 133 -34.53 -9.07 6.93
C LYS A 133 -33.97 -10.03 5.87
N SER A 134 -32.79 -9.74 5.29
CA SER A 134 -32.21 -10.58 4.24
C SER A 134 -31.81 -11.96 4.73
N GLU A 135 -32.23 -13.02 4.05
CA GLU A 135 -31.78 -14.39 4.32
C GLU A 135 -30.39 -14.66 3.75
N ASN A 136 -30.06 -14.03 2.61
CA ASN A 136 -28.80 -14.19 1.91
C ASN A 136 -28.03 -12.87 1.86
N ILE A 137 -27.04 -12.73 2.75
CA ILE A 137 -26.22 -11.52 2.85
C ILE A 137 -25.39 -11.32 1.59
N GLU A 138 -24.87 -12.38 0.97
CA GLU A 138 -24.05 -12.24 -0.24
C GLU A 138 -24.86 -11.64 -1.39
N LYS A 139 -26.07 -12.16 -1.64
CA LYS A 139 -26.99 -11.59 -2.65
C LYS A 139 -27.34 -10.13 -2.37
N LEU A 140 -27.61 -9.78 -1.11
CA LEU A 140 -27.92 -8.39 -0.73
C LEU A 140 -26.78 -7.43 -1.10
N PHE A 141 -25.53 -7.84 -0.91
CA PHE A 141 -24.39 -7.01 -1.29
C PHE A 141 -24.16 -6.98 -2.80
N GLU A 142 -24.40 -8.09 -3.52
CA GLU A 142 -24.34 -8.14 -4.98
C GLU A 142 -25.37 -7.22 -5.63
N GLU A 143 -26.61 -7.18 -5.13
CA GLU A 143 -27.67 -6.30 -5.61
C GLU A 143 -27.32 -4.82 -5.45
N LYS A 144 -26.62 -4.46 -4.37
CA LYS A 144 -26.22 -3.06 -4.09
C LYS A 144 -24.91 -2.66 -4.76
N ASN A 145 -24.11 -3.64 -5.21
CA ASN A 145 -22.82 -3.39 -5.84
C ASN A 145 -22.60 -4.34 -7.02
N SER A 146 -22.80 -3.84 -8.23
CA SER A 146 -22.65 -4.62 -9.47
C SER A 146 -21.24 -5.19 -9.69
N ASN A 147 -20.21 -4.66 -9.03
CA ASN A 147 -18.84 -5.17 -9.07
C ASN A 147 -18.41 -5.80 -7.72
N PHE A 148 -19.36 -6.34 -6.94
CA PHE A 148 -19.10 -6.83 -5.58
C PHE A 148 -17.97 -7.86 -5.50
N LYS A 149 -17.86 -8.77 -6.48
CA LYS A 149 -16.77 -9.75 -6.55
C LYS A 149 -15.40 -9.10 -6.65
N GLU A 150 -15.22 -8.17 -7.59
CA GLU A 150 -13.98 -7.42 -7.76
C GLU A 150 -13.66 -6.59 -6.50
N PHE A 151 -14.69 -5.99 -5.89
CA PHE A 151 -14.56 -5.28 -4.63
C PHE A 151 -14.06 -6.19 -3.49
N LYS A 152 -14.64 -7.38 -3.32
CA LYS A 152 -14.21 -8.39 -2.33
C LYS A 152 -12.76 -8.80 -2.55
N GLU A 153 -12.38 -9.10 -3.79
CA GLU A 153 -11.01 -9.48 -4.14
C GLU A 153 -10.02 -8.36 -3.80
N ASN A 154 -10.33 -7.11 -4.19
CA ASN A 154 -9.49 -5.96 -3.88
C ASN A 154 -9.41 -5.67 -2.37
N TYR A 155 -10.52 -5.77 -1.65
CA TYR A 155 -10.55 -5.58 -0.20
C TYR A 155 -9.70 -6.64 0.53
N LEU A 156 -9.78 -7.91 0.14
CA LEU A 156 -8.92 -8.96 0.71
C LEU A 156 -7.46 -8.69 0.37
N LYS A 157 -7.16 -8.31 -0.88
CA LYS A 157 -5.80 -7.98 -1.34
C LYS A 157 -5.18 -6.87 -0.48
N GLU A 158 -5.91 -5.78 -0.25
CA GLU A 158 -5.44 -4.66 0.57
C GLU A 158 -5.17 -5.08 2.01
N ILE A 159 -6.09 -5.85 2.63
CA ILE A 159 -5.90 -6.36 3.99
C ILE A 159 -4.67 -7.25 4.10
N LEU A 160 -4.51 -8.18 3.17
CA LEU A 160 -3.38 -9.09 3.16
C LEU A 160 -2.08 -8.32 2.94
N CYS A 161 -2.04 -7.42 1.96
CA CYS A 161 -0.87 -6.58 1.67
C CYS A 161 -0.47 -5.71 2.87
N ARG A 162 -1.44 -5.11 3.54
CA ARG A 162 -1.24 -4.26 4.72
C ARG A 162 -0.75 -5.05 5.96
N ARG A 163 -1.18 -6.31 6.11
CA ARG A 163 -1.12 -7.02 7.41
C ARG A 163 -0.30 -8.32 7.41
N LEU A 164 -0.16 -9.04 6.29
CA LEU A 164 0.54 -10.33 6.25
C LEU A 164 2.06 -10.20 6.30
N GLU A 165 2.65 -9.12 5.75
CA GLU A 165 4.11 -8.95 5.74
C GLU A 165 4.72 -8.90 7.16
N LYS A 166 3.93 -8.48 8.16
CA LYS A 166 4.37 -8.28 9.56
C LYS A 166 4.57 -9.56 10.36
N ILE A 167 3.85 -10.62 9.99
CA ILE A 167 3.78 -11.85 10.80
C ILE A 167 5.08 -12.65 10.75
N TYR A 168 5.83 -12.54 9.66
CA TYR A 168 7.04 -13.33 9.43
C TYR A 168 8.19 -12.98 10.37
N ILE A 169 8.12 -11.84 11.07
CA ILE A 169 9.19 -11.36 11.96
C ILE A 169 8.98 -11.85 13.41
N GLY A 170 7.93 -12.63 13.70
CA GLY A 170 7.71 -13.21 15.04
C GLY A 170 7.36 -12.19 16.13
N LYS A 171 7.03 -10.95 15.74
CA LYS A 171 6.67 -9.84 16.64
C LYS A 171 5.16 -9.54 16.61
N SER A 172 4.32 -10.56 16.41
CA SER A 172 2.88 -10.32 16.28
C SER A 172 2.23 -9.97 17.62
N THR A 173 1.52 -8.86 17.63
CA THR A 173 0.75 -8.33 18.75
C THR A 173 -0.49 -9.19 19.02
N TYR A 174 -1.11 -9.01 20.20
CA TYR A 174 -2.39 -9.67 20.51
C TYR A 174 -3.46 -9.38 19.46
N GLN A 175 -3.58 -8.12 19.04
CA GLN A 175 -4.58 -7.67 18.06
C GLN A 175 -4.33 -8.26 16.67
N GLU A 176 -3.07 -8.40 16.24
CA GLU A 176 -2.73 -9.08 14.99
C GLU A 176 -3.15 -10.55 15.03
N ASN A 177 -2.79 -11.26 16.10
CA ASN A 177 -3.16 -12.68 16.24
C ASN A 177 -4.69 -12.86 16.29
N PHE A 178 -5.39 -11.96 16.97
CA PHE A 178 -6.85 -11.96 17.00
C PHE A 178 -7.46 -11.68 15.62
N TYR A 179 -6.95 -10.70 14.88
CA TYR A 179 -7.42 -10.39 13.52
C TYR A 179 -7.28 -11.58 12.58
N PHE A 180 -6.11 -12.22 12.58
CA PHE A 180 -5.87 -13.40 11.74
C PHE A 180 -6.69 -14.60 12.18
N LYS A 181 -6.97 -14.76 13.47
CA LYS A 181 -7.90 -15.79 13.96
C LYS A 181 -9.28 -15.60 13.33
N ILE A 182 -9.84 -14.40 13.40
CA ILE A 182 -11.15 -14.10 12.77
C ILE A 182 -11.09 -14.31 11.25
N MET A 183 -10.03 -13.85 10.59
CA MET A 183 -9.85 -14.07 9.14
C MET A 183 -9.86 -15.57 8.78
N GLN A 184 -9.13 -16.38 9.53
CA GLN A 184 -9.04 -17.83 9.31
C GLN A 184 -10.38 -18.53 9.56
N GLU A 185 -11.11 -18.12 10.60
CA GLU A 185 -12.45 -18.63 10.91
C GLU A 185 -13.45 -18.30 9.80
N ILE A 186 -13.50 -17.04 9.37
CA ILE A 186 -14.45 -16.56 8.35
C ILE A 186 -14.14 -17.12 6.96
N LEU A 187 -12.88 -17.13 6.54
CA LEU A 187 -12.48 -17.76 5.27
C LEU A 187 -12.50 -19.29 5.33
N LYS A 188 -12.61 -19.87 6.54
CA LYS A 188 -12.44 -21.30 6.84
C LYS A 188 -11.07 -21.85 6.41
N ILE A 189 -10.01 -21.05 6.46
CA ILE A 189 -8.63 -21.43 6.06
C ILE A 189 -7.73 -21.43 7.30
N LYS A 190 -7.16 -22.57 7.69
CA LYS A 190 -6.44 -22.67 8.97
C LYS A 190 -5.04 -22.05 8.89
N ASN A 191 -4.36 -22.16 7.76
CA ASN A 191 -2.93 -21.86 7.66
C ASN A 191 -2.60 -20.75 6.64
N VAL A 192 -3.36 -19.65 6.61
CA VAL A 192 -3.14 -18.50 5.68
C VAL A 192 -1.66 -18.03 5.67
N LYS A 193 -1.01 -17.97 6.84
CA LYS A 193 0.40 -17.60 6.98
C LYS A 193 1.36 -18.58 6.29
N TYR A 194 1.06 -19.88 6.36
CA TYR A 194 1.87 -20.91 5.71
C TYR A 194 1.67 -20.88 4.20
N ILE A 195 0.42 -20.73 3.75
CA ILE A 195 0.04 -20.63 2.34
C ILE A 195 0.74 -19.43 1.69
N HIS A 196 0.66 -18.24 2.30
CA HIS A 196 1.37 -17.06 1.81
C HIS A 196 2.87 -17.33 1.64
N LYS A 197 3.52 -17.93 2.65
CA LYS A 197 4.97 -18.22 2.61
C LYS A 197 5.33 -19.07 1.39
N LEU A 198 4.63 -20.19 1.23
CA LEU A 198 4.91 -21.12 0.15
C LEU A 198 4.62 -20.52 -1.24
N ILE A 199 3.50 -19.83 -1.40
CA ILE A 199 3.15 -19.19 -2.67
C ILE A 199 4.15 -18.08 -3.02
N PHE A 200 4.55 -17.25 -2.06
CA PHE A 200 5.50 -16.15 -2.31
C PHE A 200 6.91 -16.67 -2.59
N SER A 201 7.36 -17.71 -1.86
CA SER A 201 8.63 -18.38 -2.17
C SER A 201 8.63 -18.96 -3.58
N TYR A 202 7.56 -19.66 -3.94
CA TYR A 202 7.42 -20.22 -5.29
C TYR A 202 7.43 -19.14 -6.38
N ILE A 203 6.65 -18.07 -6.19
CA ILE A 203 6.62 -16.94 -7.12
C ILE A 203 8.01 -16.36 -7.32
N LYS A 204 8.76 -16.15 -6.23
CA LYS A 204 10.11 -15.59 -6.26
C LYS A 204 11.11 -16.46 -7.02
N GLU A 205 11.01 -17.78 -6.88
CA GLU A 205 11.99 -18.72 -7.44
C GLU A 205 11.67 -19.15 -8.88
N TYR A 206 10.38 -19.30 -9.21
CA TYR A 206 9.96 -20.00 -10.43
C TYR A 206 9.12 -19.15 -11.39
N THR A 207 8.89 -17.86 -11.09
CA THR A 207 8.08 -16.99 -11.96
C THR A 207 8.72 -15.63 -12.16
N ASN A 208 8.26 -14.91 -13.19
CA ASN A 208 8.64 -13.53 -13.47
C ASN A 208 7.63 -12.51 -12.90
N ILE A 209 6.84 -12.87 -11.88
CA ILE A 209 5.93 -11.94 -11.20
C ILE A 209 6.73 -11.13 -10.18
N ILE A 210 6.67 -9.81 -10.30
CA ILE A 210 7.59 -8.93 -9.56
C ILE A 210 6.83 -8.03 -8.59
N SER A 211 5.76 -7.39 -9.06
CA SER A 211 5.03 -6.41 -8.27
C SER A 211 4.38 -7.03 -7.05
N ILE A 212 4.37 -6.29 -5.93
CA ILE A 212 3.66 -6.69 -4.70
C ILE A 212 2.18 -6.88 -5.00
N ASP A 213 1.57 -5.99 -5.78
CA ASP A 213 0.16 -6.05 -6.17
C ASP A 213 -0.18 -7.38 -6.88
N GLU A 214 0.60 -7.79 -7.88
CA GLU A 214 0.34 -9.04 -8.62
C GLU A 214 0.57 -10.28 -7.75
N LYS A 215 1.57 -10.25 -6.84
CA LYS A 215 1.79 -11.33 -5.86
C LYS A 215 0.57 -11.51 -4.95
N TYR A 216 0.03 -10.42 -4.41
CA TYR A 216 -1.16 -10.49 -3.57
C TYR A 216 -2.42 -10.83 -4.35
N LYS A 217 -2.56 -10.43 -5.63
CA LYS A 217 -3.62 -10.92 -6.52
C LYS A 217 -3.59 -12.43 -6.67
N MET A 218 -2.41 -13.03 -6.86
CA MET A 218 -2.27 -14.50 -6.93
C MET A 218 -2.66 -15.17 -5.61
N LEU A 219 -2.26 -14.59 -4.47
CA LEU A 219 -2.63 -15.11 -3.16
C LEU A 219 -4.14 -15.02 -2.89
N VAL A 220 -4.76 -13.88 -3.19
CA VAL A 220 -6.22 -13.70 -3.05
C VAL A 220 -6.97 -14.69 -3.92
N TYR A 221 -6.57 -14.81 -5.19
CA TYR A 221 -7.15 -15.79 -6.10
C TYR A 221 -7.03 -17.20 -5.52
N PHE A 222 -5.88 -17.56 -4.95
CA PHE A 222 -5.70 -18.86 -4.33
C PHE A 222 -6.65 -19.05 -3.14
N LEU A 223 -6.61 -18.14 -2.15
CA LEU A 223 -7.37 -18.26 -0.90
C LEU A 223 -8.88 -18.33 -1.13
N LEU A 224 -9.40 -17.61 -2.13
CA LEU A 224 -10.83 -17.58 -2.43
C LEU A 224 -11.32 -18.80 -3.24
N ASN A 225 -10.44 -19.57 -3.89
CA ASN A 225 -10.85 -20.60 -4.85
C ASN A 225 -10.33 -22.01 -4.55
N PHE A 226 -9.29 -22.19 -3.72
CA PHE A 226 -8.67 -23.51 -3.53
C PHE A 226 -9.55 -24.53 -2.79
N LYS A 227 -10.66 -24.09 -2.18
CA LYS A 227 -11.68 -24.94 -1.55
C LYS A 227 -12.88 -25.24 -2.44
N ASN A 228 -12.91 -24.75 -3.67
CA ASN A 228 -14.06 -24.95 -4.54
C ASN A 228 -14.13 -26.43 -4.97
N GLU A 229 -15.24 -27.08 -4.62
CA GLU A 229 -15.52 -28.51 -4.85
C GLU A 229 -15.99 -28.81 -6.28
N ASP A 230 -15.63 -27.97 -7.24
CA ASP A 230 -16.03 -28.15 -8.65
C ASP A 230 -15.23 -29.35 -9.22
N THR A 231 -15.78 -30.55 -9.03
CA THR A 231 -15.14 -31.88 -9.20
C THR A 231 -15.34 -32.48 -10.59
N ASN A 232 -16.17 -31.87 -11.44
CA ASN A 232 -16.49 -32.35 -12.79
C ASN A 232 -15.35 -32.13 -13.82
N TYR A 233 -14.10 -32.38 -13.44
CA TYR A 233 -12.94 -32.19 -14.31
C TYR A 233 -12.01 -33.41 -14.29
N ASN A 234 -12.15 -34.27 -15.30
CA ASN A 234 -11.42 -35.54 -15.44
C ASN A 234 -9.96 -35.39 -15.91
N HIS A 235 -9.34 -34.21 -15.79
CA HIS A 235 -7.93 -34.02 -16.15
C HIS A 235 -7.04 -34.01 -14.93
N THR A 236 -6.14 -34.99 -14.84
CA THR A 236 -5.00 -35.01 -13.94
C THR A 236 -3.87 -34.14 -14.51
N ILE A 237 -3.17 -33.41 -13.64
CA ILE A 237 -1.94 -32.72 -14.02
C ILE A 237 -0.82 -33.76 -13.95
N SER A 238 -0.30 -34.17 -15.10
CA SER A 238 0.88 -35.02 -15.14
C SER A 238 2.07 -34.28 -14.55
N LYS A 239 2.82 -34.98 -13.69
CA LYS A 239 4.06 -34.46 -13.12
C LYS A 239 5.12 -34.40 -14.22
N THR A 240 5.75 -33.25 -14.35
CA THR A 240 6.84 -32.96 -15.29
C THR A 240 7.94 -32.22 -14.55
N LEU A 241 9.16 -32.22 -15.09
CA LEU A 241 10.27 -31.42 -14.56
C LEU A 241 9.92 -29.93 -14.37
N LYS A 242 9.00 -29.40 -15.18
CA LYS A 242 8.60 -27.98 -15.15
C LYS A 242 7.62 -27.65 -14.01
N ASN A 243 6.79 -28.60 -13.58
CA ASN A 243 5.73 -28.36 -12.60
C ASN A 243 5.90 -29.14 -11.28
N GLU A 244 6.94 -29.96 -11.15
CA GLU A 244 7.20 -30.77 -9.96
C GLU A 244 7.25 -29.94 -8.68
N ASN A 245 8.07 -28.87 -8.65
CA ASN A 245 8.19 -28.01 -7.46
C ASN A 245 6.86 -27.33 -7.11
N PHE A 246 6.07 -26.98 -8.12
CA PHE A 246 4.73 -26.44 -7.91
C PHE A 246 3.81 -27.46 -7.25
N LEU A 247 3.75 -28.68 -7.79
CA LEU A 247 2.92 -29.76 -7.26
C LEU A 247 3.30 -30.10 -5.81
N VAL A 248 4.60 -30.18 -5.50
CA VAL A 248 5.10 -30.40 -4.12
C VAL A 248 4.59 -29.32 -3.16
N ILE A 249 4.58 -28.06 -3.59
CA ILE A 249 4.06 -26.95 -2.78
C ILE A 249 2.55 -27.06 -2.60
N MET A 250 1.82 -27.41 -3.67
CA MET A 250 0.38 -27.62 -3.59
C MET A 250 0.02 -28.77 -2.65
N GLU A 251 0.66 -29.92 -2.78
CA GLU A 251 0.49 -31.07 -1.88
C GLU A 251 0.72 -30.67 -0.41
N LYS A 252 1.80 -29.92 -0.14
CA LYS A 252 2.11 -29.40 1.20
C LYS A 252 0.99 -28.51 1.75
N ILE A 253 0.38 -27.67 0.93
CA ILE A 253 -0.73 -26.79 1.33
C ILE A 253 -1.99 -27.62 1.60
N PHE A 254 -2.40 -28.45 0.64
CA PHE A 254 -3.64 -29.24 0.70
C PHE A 254 -3.63 -30.27 1.83
N LYS A 255 -2.51 -30.98 2.02
CA LYS A 255 -2.31 -31.91 3.16
C LYS A 255 -2.48 -31.19 4.49
N ARG A 256 -1.93 -29.97 4.62
CA ARG A 256 -2.02 -29.19 5.87
C ARG A 256 -3.41 -28.63 6.13
N GLU A 257 -4.16 -28.32 5.07
CA GLU A 257 -5.56 -27.90 5.15
C GLU A 257 -6.56 -29.08 5.26
N LYS A 258 -6.08 -30.32 5.14
CA LYS A 258 -6.89 -31.55 5.10
C LYS A 258 -7.94 -31.50 3.97
N LEU A 259 -7.49 -31.12 2.78
CA LEU A 259 -8.32 -31.03 1.58
C LEU A 259 -7.73 -31.90 0.47
N GLU A 260 -8.60 -32.44 -0.36
CA GLU A 260 -8.19 -33.07 -1.61
C GLU A 260 -7.84 -31.99 -2.65
N MET A 261 -6.83 -32.25 -3.46
CA MET A 261 -6.42 -31.34 -4.51
C MET A 261 -7.45 -31.35 -5.64
N ASN A 262 -8.05 -30.19 -5.94
CA ASN A 262 -8.88 -30.01 -7.12
C ASN A 262 -7.98 -29.80 -8.38
N PRO A 263 -7.90 -30.76 -9.32
CA PRO A 263 -6.98 -30.66 -10.47
C PRO A 263 -7.27 -29.46 -11.38
N LYS A 264 -8.55 -29.10 -11.58
CA LYS A 264 -8.98 -27.95 -12.40
C LYS A 264 -8.44 -26.65 -11.82
N PHE A 265 -8.58 -26.46 -10.51
CA PHE A 265 -8.07 -25.28 -9.81
C PHE A 265 -6.54 -25.22 -9.91
N ILE A 266 -5.86 -26.33 -9.63
CA ILE A 266 -4.39 -26.40 -9.64
C ILE A 266 -3.83 -26.06 -11.02
N LEU A 267 -4.43 -26.58 -12.09
CA LEU A 267 -4.01 -26.30 -13.47
C LEU A 267 -4.24 -24.83 -13.82
N THR A 268 -5.40 -24.29 -13.45
CA THR A 268 -5.75 -22.88 -13.69
C THR A 268 -4.81 -21.94 -12.95
N PHE A 269 -4.48 -22.26 -11.70
CA PHE A 269 -3.57 -21.48 -10.88
C PHE A 269 -2.15 -21.53 -11.43
N TYR A 270 -1.66 -22.72 -11.82
CA TYR A 270 -0.37 -22.88 -12.49
C TYR A 270 -0.27 -22.01 -13.75
N LYS A 271 -1.30 -22.04 -14.62
CA LYS A 271 -1.38 -21.22 -15.82
C LYS A 271 -1.36 -19.72 -15.51
N LYS A 272 -2.02 -19.26 -14.43
CA LYS A 272 -2.02 -17.85 -14.00
C LYS A 272 -0.63 -17.39 -13.54
N LEU A 273 0.07 -18.22 -12.75
CA LEU A 273 1.43 -17.94 -12.30
C LEU A 273 2.40 -17.86 -13.47
N HIS A 274 2.32 -18.81 -14.41
CA HIS A 274 3.25 -18.96 -15.54
C HIS A 274 2.79 -18.30 -16.84
N ARG A 275 1.94 -17.27 -16.76
CA ARG A 275 1.70 -16.42 -17.94
C ARG A 275 3.03 -15.85 -18.44
N LYS A 276 3.23 -15.86 -19.76
CA LYS A 276 4.43 -15.32 -20.41
C LYS A 276 4.67 -13.89 -19.95
N ARG A 277 5.85 -13.64 -19.37
CA ARG A 277 6.32 -12.34 -18.87
C ARG A 277 7.80 -12.23 -19.19
N ASN A 278 8.21 -11.07 -19.70
CA ASN A 278 9.61 -10.77 -19.97
C ASN A 278 10.36 -10.45 -18.67
N ASN A 279 11.69 -10.47 -18.73
CA ASN A 279 12.54 -10.11 -17.61
C ASN A 279 12.60 -8.59 -17.44
N ALA A 280 12.00 -8.07 -16.37
CA ALA A 280 12.04 -6.65 -16.04
C ALA A 280 13.46 -6.08 -15.88
N GLU A 281 14.43 -6.94 -15.54
CA GLU A 281 15.82 -6.50 -15.40
C GLU A 281 16.38 -5.90 -16.68
N ASN A 282 15.98 -6.43 -17.84
CA ASN A 282 16.45 -5.94 -19.12
C ASN A 282 15.97 -4.49 -19.36
N VAL A 283 14.73 -4.19 -18.96
CA VAL A 283 14.15 -2.84 -19.07
C VAL A 283 14.85 -1.88 -18.10
N ILE A 284 15.08 -2.29 -16.86
CA ILE A 284 15.76 -1.47 -15.84
C ILE A 284 17.22 -1.19 -16.24
N ASN A 285 17.94 -2.21 -16.73
CA ASN A 285 19.31 -2.05 -17.21
C ASN A 285 19.38 -1.11 -18.41
N LYS A 286 18.42 -1.17 -19.32
CA LYS A 286 18.32 -0.21 -20.43
C LYS A 286 18.15 1.22 -19.92
N ILE A 287 17.23 1.43 -18.98
CA ILE A 287 16.99 2.74 -18.36
C ILE A 287 18.27 3.26 -17.68
N ASN A 288 18.95 2.43 -16.88
CA ASN A 288 20.17 2.84 -16.19
C ASN A 288 21.33 3.15 -17.14
N ARG A 289 21.49 2.41 -18.25
CA ARG A 289 22.48 2.72 -19.28
C ARG A 289 22.20 4.07 -19.93
N GLU A 290 20.94 4.37 -20.27
CA GLU A 290 20.53 5.66 -20.80
C GLU A 290 20.79 6.81 -19.80
N LEU A 291 20.57 6.57 -18.50
CA LEU A 291 20.90 7.53 -17.44
C LEU A 291 22.41 7.79 -17.32
N SER A 292 23.24 6.74 -17.36
CA SER A 292 24.70 6.90 -17.35
C SER A 292 25.19 7.76 -18.52
N LEU A 293 24.70 7.49 -19.74
CA LEU A 293 25.05 8.27 -20.93
C LEU A 293 24.59 9.73 -20.85
N GLN A 294 23.49 10.03 -20.16
CA GLN A 294 23.01 11.40 -19.95
C GLN A 294 23.84 12.17 -18.92
N ASN A 295 24.54 11.46 -18.03
CA ASN A 295 25.37 12.06 -16.98
C ASN A 295 26.81 12.36 -17.45
N ASP A 296 27.25 11.79 -18.58
CA ASP A 296 28.52 12.10 -19.24
C ASP A 296 28.59 13.57 -19.69
N GLU A 297 29.65 14.26 -19.29
CA GLU A 297 29.81 15.72 -19.42
C GLU A 297 29.78 16.21 -20.88
N ASN A 298 30.24 15.40 -21.83
CA ASN A 298 30.28 15.75 -23.27
C ASN A 298 28.89 15.87 -23.93
N LEU A 299 27.84 15.25 -23.37
CA LEU A 299 26.46 15.33 -23.88
C LEU A 299 25.62 16.42 -23.19
N LYS A 300 26.01 16.87 -21.99
CA LYS A 300 25.37 18.01 -21.31
C LYS A 300 25.49 19.30 -22.12
N ILE A 301 26.66 19.51 -22.76
CA ILE A 301 26.99 20.70 -23.57
C ILE A 301 26.12 20.78 -24.85
N LYS A 302 25.64 19.65 -25.39
CA LYS A 302 24.79 19.64 -26.60
C LYS A 302 23.29 19.89 -26.32
N LYS A 303 22.79 19.61 -25.11
CA LYS A 303 21.37 19.82 -24.75
C LYS A 303 21.09 21.17 -24.08
N SER A 304 22.10 21.80 -23.48
CA SER A 304 21.98 23.15 -22.90
C SER A 304 21.70 24.23 -23.94
N ALA A 305 21.87 23.94 -25.23
CA ALA A 305 21.57 24.88 -26.32
C ALA A 305 20.09 24.91 -26.75
N GLU A 306 19.23 23.97 -26.31
CA GLU A 306 17.89 23.80 -26.88
C GLU A 306 16.70 24.10 -25.94
N GLN A 307 16.85 24.22 -24.61
CA GLN A 307 15.72 24.54 -23.71
C GLN A 307 16.12 25.35 -22.45
N ASP A 308 15.95 26.67 -22.50
CA ASP A 308 16.19 27.57 -21.34
C ASP A 308 15.12 27.48 -20.23
N LYS A 309 13.95 26.90 -20.52
CA LYS A 309 12.79 26.87 -19.63
C LYS A 309 12.28 25.45 -19.39
N ILE A 310 12.09 25.09 -18.12
CA ILE A 310 11.50 23.82 -17.69
C ILE A 310 9.98 23.97 -17.52
N GLU A 311 9.20 23.05 -18.09
CA GLU A 311 7.77 22.94 -17.87
C GLU A 311 7.44 22.27 -16.52
N PHE A 312 6.58 22.92 -15.74
CA PHE A 312 6.01 22.45 -14.50
C PHE A 312 4.48 22.46 -14.55
N TYR A 313 3.86 21.56 -13.80
CA TYR A 313 2.42 21.55 -13.58
C TYR A 313 2.11 22.05 -12.16
N ASP A 314 1.04 22.83 -12.02
CA ASP A 314 0.53 23.34 -10.75
C ASP A 314 -1.00 23.32 -10.73
N ILE A 315 -1.62 23.40 -9.55
CA ILE A 315 -3.08 23.48 -9.41
C ILE A 315 -3.44 24.93 -9.08
N ALA A 316 -4.10 25.62 -10.01
CA ALA A 316 -4.72 26.92 -9.74
C ALA A 316 -6.16 26.74 -9.28
N GLU A 317 -6.58 27.52 -8.29
CA GLU A 317 -8.00 27.73 -7.99
C GLU A 317 -8.50 28.83 -8.94
N SER A 318 -9.37 28.47 -9.87
CA SER A 318 -10.10 29.41 -10.72
C SER A 318 -11.57 29.41 -10.34
N SER A 319 -12.18 30.59 -10.19
CA SER A 319 -13.61 30.72 -9.95
C SER A 319 -14.39 30.46 -11.24
N ILE A 320 -15.29 29.47 -11.22
CA ILE A 320 -16.32 29.33 -12.25
C ILE A 320 -17.55 30.08 -11.74
N ASN A 321 -17.97 31.10 -12.47
CA ASN A 321 -19.23 31.78 -12.21
C ASN A 321 -20.37 30.92 -12.79
N PHE A 322 -21.24 30.44 -11.91
CA PHE A 322 -22.50 29.82 -12.29
C PHE A 322 -23.60 30.50 -11.46
N GLU A 323 -24.60 31.09 -12.12
CA GLU A 323 -25.72 31.79 -11.47
C GLU A 323 -25.29 32.81 -10.39
N ASN A 324 -24.33 33.68 -10.72
CA ASN A 324 -23.78 34.71 -9.80
C ASN A 324 -23.17 34.17 -8.48
N LYS A 325 -22.85 32.87 -8.42
CA LYS A 325 -22.04 32.27 -7.36
C LYS A 325 -20.70 31.82 -7.94
N ASN A 326 -19.62 32.33 -7.35
CA ASN A 326 -18.25 31.87 -7.63
C ASN A 326 -18.03 30.51 -6.97
N PHE A 327 -17.96 29.46 -7.77
CA PHE A 327 -17.55 28.14 -7.30
C PHE A 327 -16.03 27.96 -7.51
N PRO A 328 -15.25 27.58 -6.49
CA PRO A 328 -13.84 27.29 -6.66
C PRO A 328 -13.68 26.02 -7.50
N SER A 329 -13.17 26.19 -8.72
CA SER A 329 -12.75 25.09 -9.58
C SER A 329 -11.23 24.95 -9.54
N LYS A 330 -10.73 23.72 -9.57
CA LYS A 330 -9.29 23.45 -9.56
C LYS A 330 -8.87 23.05 -10.97
N GLN A 331 -8.07 23.88 -11.62
CA GLN A 331 -7.50 23.59 -12.94
C GLN A 331 -6.01 23.34 -12.85
N ILE A 332 -5.52 22.37 -13.63
CA ILE A 332 -4.09 22.09 -13.75
C ILE A 332 -3.53 23.08 -14.78
N ILE A 333 -2.62 23.94 -14.34
CA ILE A 333 -1.95 24.93 -15.19
C ILE A 333 -0.50 24.53 -15.44
N LYS A 334 0.01 24.92 -16.60
CA LYS A 334 1.42 24.78 -16.97
C LYS A 334 2.16 26.05 -16.59
N LYS A 335 3.30 25.92 -15.91
CA LYS A 335 4.22 26.99 -15.55
C LYS A 335 5.59 26.71 -16.16
N TYR A 336 6.28 27.73 -16.63
CA TYR A 336 7.65 27.61 -17.10
C TYR A 336 8.58 28.30 -16.12
N VAL A 337 9.67 27.63 -15.73
CA VAL A 337 10.67 28.18 -14.80
C VAL A 337 12.06 27.95 -15.39
N ASP A 338 12.94 28.92 -15.26
CA ASP A 338 14.32 28.86 -15.74
C ASP A 338 15.07 27.69 -15.11
N LEU A 339 15.88 26.99 -15.91
CA LEU A 339 16.58 25.77 -15.51
C LEU A 339 17.45 25.96 -14.26
N ASP A 340 18.14 27.10 -14.18
CA ASP A 340 19.10 27.45 -13.13
C ASP A 340 18.45 27.74 -11.78
N LYS A 341 17.14 27.97 -11.75
CA LYS A 341 16.37 28.25 -10.52
C LYS A 341 15.82 26.97 -9.87
N VAL A 342 15.98 25.81 -10.49
CA VAL A 342 15.40 24.55 -10.03
C VAL A 342 16.44 23.71 -9.29
N GLN A 343 16.34 23.65 -7.96
CA GLN A 343 17.15 22.74 -7.16
C GLN A 343 16.82 21.28 -7.54
N LYS A 344 17.75 20.59 -8.20
CA LYS A 344 17.62 19.16 -8.50
C LYS A 344 18.08 18.32 -7.32
N ILE A 345 17.19 17.45 -6.84
CA ILE A 345 17.47 16.57 -5.70
C ILE A 345 17.85 15.18 -6.23
N SER A 346 19.01 14.67 -5.83
CA SER A 346 19.45 13.32 -6.17
C SER A 346 18.47 12.26 -5.64
N THR A 347 17.86 11.51 -6.56
CA THR A 347 16.71 10.65 -6.30
C THR A 347 16.96 9.24 -6.82
N LEU A 348 16.84 8.25 -5.93
CA LEU A 348 16.76 6.84 -6.29
C LEU A 348 15.30 6.50 -6.64
N ILE A 349 15.05 5.93 -7.81
CA ILE A 349 13.73 5.40 -8.15
C ILE A 349 13.67 3.91 -7.83
N LEU A 350 12.73 3.54 -6.96
CA LEU A 350 12.37 2.15 -6.71
C LEU A 350 11.10 1.79 -7.48
N VAL A 351 11.14 0.72 -8.26
CA VAL A 351 10.01 0.27 -9.08
C VAL A 351 9.44 -1.04 -8.57
N ASP A 352 8.12 -1.06 -8.36
CA ASP A 352 7.30 -2.20 -7.99
C ASP A 352 6.13 -2.34 -8.97
N LEU A 353 6.47 -2.61 -10.23
CA LEU A 353 5.55 -2.73 -11.36
C LEU A 353 5.89 -3.98 -12.18
N GLU A 354 4.90 -4.49 -12.92
CA GLU A 354 5.16 -5.53 -13.92
C GLU A 354 5.92 -4.95 -15.11
N GLU A 355 6.76 -5.77 -15.76
CA GLU A 355 7.72 -5.35 -16.79
C GLU A 355 7.13 -4.41 -17.87
N LYS A 356 5.96 -4.76 -18.42
CA LYS A 356 5.25 -4.00 -19.45
C LYS A 356 4.91 -2.55 -19.06
N GLU A 357 4.85 -2.24 -17.77
CA GLU A 357 4.49 -0.92 -17.24
C GLU A 357 5.72 -0.06 -16.92
N ILE A 358 6.87 -0.68 -16.65
CA ILE A 358 8.08 -0.02 -16.15
C ILE A 358 8.53 1.11 -17.08
N LEU A 359 8.81 0.81 -18.35
CA LEU A 359 9.34 1.81 -19.29
C LEU A 359 8.32 2.93 -19.55
N LYS A 360 7.03 2.58 -19.66
CA LYS A 360 5.95 3.53 -19.90
C LYS A 360 5.80 4.50 -18.73
N VAL A 361 5.82 4.01 -17.50
CA VAL A 361 5.69 4.84 -16.30
C VAL A 361 6.96 5.64 -16.08
N TYR A 362 8.14 5.03 -16.22
CA TYR A 362 9.42 5.72 -16.12
C TYR A 362 9.49 6.90 -17.09
N ASN A 363 9.17 6.71 -18.37
CA ASN A 363 9.19 7.79 -19.36
C ASN A 363 8.20 8.92 -19.06
N LYS A 364 7.07 8.62 -18.41
CA LYS A 364 6.14 9.66 -17.95
C LYS A 364 6.69 10.40 -16.74
N VAL A 365 7.25 9.68 -15.77
CA VAL A 365 7.85 10.26 -14.58
C VAL A 365 9.04 11.13 -14.97
N SER A 366 9.98 10.63 -15.77
CA SER A 366 11.18 11.38 -16.19
C SER A 366 10.85 12.66 -16.96
N LYS A 367 9.83 12.64 -17.84
CA LYS A 367 9.40 13.83 -18.59
C LYS A 367 8.76 14.92 -17.73
N ILE A 368 8.10 14.55 -16.64
CA ILE A 368 7.26 15.48 -15.87
C ILE A 368 7.96 15.85 -14.53
N PHE A 369 8.78 14.95 -13.97
CA PHE A 369 9.64 15.22 -12.80
C PHE A 369 10.96 15.87 -13.21
N ASN A 370 10.92 16.95 -13.99
CA ASN A 370 12.15 17.65 -14.42
C ASN A 370 12.91 18.35 -13.26
N PHE A 371 12.39 18.26 -12.03
CA PHE A 371 13.01 18.80 -10.81
C PHE A 371 13.75 17.75 -9.96
N ILE A 372 13.79 16.49 -10.37
CA ILE A 372 14.60 15.46 -9.69
C ILE A 372 15.79 15.09 -10.55
N ASN A 373 16.92 14.78 -9.92
CA ASN A 373 18.05 14.15 -10.57
C ASN A 373 17.97 12.64 -10.35
N ILE A 374 17.59 11.87 -11.38
CA ILE A 374 17.46 10.42 -11.25
C ILE A 374 18.86 9.81 -11.29
N VAL A 375 19.36 9.35 -10.15
CA VAL A 375 20.71 8.77 -10.07
C VAL A 375 20.74 7.32 -10.49
N LYS A 376 19.67 6.58 -10.19
CA LYS A 376 19.54 5.15 -10.46
C LYS A 376 18.08 4.73 -10.41
N VAL A 377 17.74 3.72 -11.19
CA VAL A 377 16.47 3.00 -11.10
C VAL A 377 16.73 1.56 -10.66
N GLU A 378 16.03 1.09 -9.65
CA GLU A 378 16.20 -0.26 -9.11
C GLU A 378 14.84 -0.92 -8.83
N ARG A 379 14.80 -2.25 -8.91
CA ARG A 379 13.61 -3.01 -8.53
C ARG A 379 13.49 -3.08 -7.01
N LEU A 380 12.27 -2.91 -6.52
CA LEU A 380 11.98 -2.96 -5.08
C LEU A 380 12.31 -4.32 -4.43
N ASP A 381 12.21 -5.42 -5.18
CA ASP A 381 12.50 -6.76 -4.67
C ASP A 381 14.00 -7.11 -4.62
N LYS A 382 14.83 -6.39 -5.37
CA LYS A 382 16.29 -6.45 -5.31
C LYS A 382 16.90 -5.44 -4.33
N PHE A 383 16.18 -4.35 -4.08
CA PHE A 383 16.60 -3.34 -3.12
C PHE A 383 16.74 -3.90 -1.71
N LYS A 384 17.80 -3.47 -1.01
CA LYS A 384 17.97 -3.79 0.40
C LYS A 384 16.88 -3.08 1.20
N LYS A 385 15.86 -3.84 1.60
CA LYS A 385 14.66 -3.41 2.35
C LYS A 385 14.92 -2.81 3.75
N ILE A 386 16.17 -2.47 4.06
CA ILE A 386 16.61 -1.83 5.31
C ILE A 386 17.57 -0.70 4.95
N ILE A 387 17.20 0.53 5.28
CA ILE A 387 18.02 1.73 5.12
C ILE A 387 18.54 2.12 6.50
N THR A 388 19.84 1.92 6.75
CA THR A 388 20.42 2.10 8.09
C THR A 388 21.03 3.48 8.31
N LYS A 389 21.53 4.11 7.25
CA LYS A 389 22.21 5.41 7.30
C LYS A 389 21.80 6.24 6.07
N ASN A 390 22.12 7.53 6.12
CA ASN A 390 22.03 8.38 4.93
C ASN A 390 22.99 7.84 3.86
N ASN A 391 22.64 8.01 2.60
CA ASN A 391 23.44 7.61 1.45
C ASN A 391 24.02 8.87 0.80
N ASP A 392 25.26 8.79 0.35
CA ASP A 392 25.94 9.89 -0.34
C ASP A 392 25.52 9.98 -1.82
N GLU A 393 25.00 8.88 -2.40
CA GLU A 393 24.56 8.82 -3.80
C GLU A 393 23.17 9.44 -4.04
N PHE A 394 22.28 9.39 -3.05
CA PHE A 394 20.92 9.94 -3.17
C PHE A 394 20.40 10.53 -1.87
N GLU A 395 19.66 11.63 -1.99
CA GLU A 395 19.07 12.35 -0.87
C GLU A 395 17.63 11.94 -0.58
N GLN A 396 16.95 11.34 -1.56
CA GLN A 396 15.56 10.90 -1.45
C GLN A 396 15.27 9.65 -2.29
N ILE A 397 14.16 8.98 -1.98
CA ILE A 397 13.66 7.82 -2.73
C ILE A 397 12.28 8.13 -3.29
N LEU A 398 12.08 7.90 -4.59
CA LEU A 398 10.77 7.88 -5.22
C LEU A 398 10.37 6.42 -5.47
N LEU A 399 9.33 5.96 -4.78
CA LEU A 399 8.82 4.62 -4.86
C LEU A 399 7.58 4.59 -5.75
N ILE A 400 7.71 3.98 -6.92
CA ILE A 400 6.65 3.83 -7.91
C ILE A 400 6.08 2.41 -7.79
N SER A 401 4.80 2.27 -7.48
CA SER A 401 4.17 0.97 -7.27
C SER A 401 2.73 0.94 -7.75
N SER A 402 2.26 -0.25 -8.13
CA SER A 402 0.84 -0.55 -8.35
C SER A 402 0.09 -0.93 -7.06
N SER A 403 0.79 -1.00 -5.92
CA SER A 403 0.22 -1.30 -4.61
C SER A 403 0.06 -0.05 -3.76
N LYS A 404 -1.11 0.11 -3.16
CA LYS A 404 -1.42 1.15 -2.15
C LYS A 404 -0.59 1.04 -0.88
N PHE A 405 -0.21 -0.19 -0.51
CA PHE A 405 0.50 -0.51 0.72
C PHE A 405 1.87 -1.12 0.41
N ILE A 406 2.92 -0.52 0.97
CA ILE A 406 4.29 -1.02 0.86
C ILE A 406 4.92 -0.96 2.24
N SER A 407 4.92 -2.11 2.94
CA SER A 407 5.40 -2.18 4.33
C SER A 407 6.79 -2.80 4.47
N ILE A 408 7.40 -3.17 3.34
CA ILE A 408 8.66 -3.91 3.30
C ILE A 408 9.90 -3.08 3.64
N ILE A 409 9.89 -1.77 3.41
CA ILE A 409 11.07 -0.93 3.64
C ILE A 409 11.12 -0.51 5.11
N LYS A 410 12.21 -0.82 5.79
CA LYS A 410 12.52 -0.31 7.14
C LYS A 410 13.52 0.84 7.02
N ASN A 411 13.10 2.03 7.41
CA ASN A 411 13.93 3.23 7.23
C ASN A 411 14.40 3.82 8.57
N TYR A 412 15.66 3.55 8.90
CA TYR A 412 16.33 4.08 10.09
C TYR A 412 17.07 5.41 9.82
N SER A 413 17.15 5.85 8.56
CA SER A 413 17.84 7.10 8.19
C SER A 413 16.90 8.32 8.19
N GLU A 414 17.38 9.45 7.70
CA GLU A 414 16.59 10.68 7.47
C GLU A 414 16.14 10.83 6.01
N ILE A 415 16.42 9.84 5.16
CA ILE A 415 16.06 9.88 3.74
C ILE A 415 14.54 9.75 3.61
N PRO A 416 13.83 10.74 3.03
CA PRO A 416 12.40 10.65 2.80
C PRO A 416 12.11 9.66 1.66
N ILE A 417 10.99 8.94 1.81
CA ILE A 417 10.46 8.06 0.76
C ILE A 417 9.13 8.66 0.30
N TYR A 418 9.01 8.86 -1.01
CA TYR A 418 7.82 9.39 -1.66
C TYR A 418 7.09 8.26 -2.37
N HIS A 419 5.82 8.03 -2.04
CA HIS A 419 5.01 7.00 -2.72
C HIS A 419 4.32 7.58 -3.95
N PHE A 420 4.44 6.92 -5.10
CA PHE A 420 3.69 7.23 -6.30
C PHE A 420 2.90 5.98 -6.72
N GLU A 421 1.58 6.04 -6.49
CA GLU A 421 0.68 4.91 -6.72
C GLU A 421 0.12 4.94 -8.15
N ILE A 422 0.38 3.88 -8.91
CA ILE A 422 -0.19 3.69 -10.24
C ILE A 422 -1.59 3.11 -10.11
N GLU A 423 -2.57 4.01 -10.08
CA GLU A 423 -3.99 3.64 -10.14
C GLU A 423 -4.39 3.25 -11.56
N ASN A 424 -5.16 2.18 -11.68
CA ASN A 424 -5.86 1.80 -12.91
C ASN A 424 -7.32 2.23 -12.82
N GLU A 425 -7.61 3.54 -12.89
CA GLU A 425 -8.99 4.00 -12.97
C GLU A 425 -9.59 3.70 -14.35
N LYS A 426 -10.91 3.49 -14.40
CA LYS A 426 -11.63 3.36 -15.67
C LYS A 426 -11.68 4.72 -16.38
N GLY A 427 -10.97 4.82 -17.50
CA GLY A 427 -10.97 5.98 -18.40
C GLY A 427 -9.62 6.69 -18.53
N ALA A 428 -9.15 6.89 -19.77
CA ALA A 428 -7.83 7.44 -20.05
C ALA A 428 -7.61 8.87 -19.51
N LEU A 429 -8.64 9.72 -19.57
CA LEU A 429 -8.58 11.10 -19.08
C LEU A 429 -8.45 11.17 -17.55
N LYS A 430 -9.22 10.33 -16.84
CA LYS A 430 -9.17 10.24 -15.38
C LYS A 430 -7.81 9.78 -14.88
N ASN A 431 -7.26 8.73 -15.51
CA ASN A 431 -5.89 8.26 -15.25
C ASN A 431 -4.84 9.36 -15.46
N LYS A 432 -4.94 10.14 -16.55
CA LYS A 432 -4.01 11.25 -16.81
C LYS A 432 -4.10 12.33 -15.72
N ASN A 433 -5.32 12.71 -15.32
CA ASN A 433 -5.55 13.73 -14.31
C ASN A 433 -5.09 13.30 -12.92
N ASN A 434 -5.35 12.05 -12.51
CA ASN A 434 -4.87 11.53 -11.22
C ASN A 434 -3.35 11.45 -11.19
N PHE A 435 -2.72 10.96 -12.26
CA PHE A 435 -1.26 10.94 -12.39
C PHE A 435 -0.65 12.33 -12.19
N LEU A 436 -1.18 13.34 -12.89
CA LEU A 436 -0.73 14.74 -12.75
C LEU A 436 -0.96 15.30 -11.34
N LYS A 437 -2.13 15.04 -10.73
CA LYS A 437 -2.43 15.50 -9.37
C LYS A 437 -1.47 14.90 -8.34
N GLN A 438 -1.23 13.59 -8.38
CA GLN A 438 -0.27 12.93 -7.49
C GLN A 438 1.13 13.53 -7.66
N MET A 439 1.54 13.80 -8.90
CA MET A 439 2.82 14.42 -9.19
C MET A 439 3.00 15.81 -8.59
N ILE A 440 2.02 16.70 -8.77
CA ILE A 440 2.04 18.06 -8.19
C ILE A 440 2.13 17.97 -6.67
N HIS A 441 1.40 17.00 -6.11
CA HIS A 441 1.40 16.76 -4.68
C HIS A 441 2.77 16.29 -4.16
N LEU A 442 3.43 15.38 -4.86
CA LEU A 442 4.77 14.91 -4.54
C LEU A 442 5.81 16.02 -4.66
N ARG A 443 5.75 16.84 -5.71
CA ARG A 443 6.65 18.00 -5.86
C ARG A 443 6.55 18.94 -4.67
N THR A 444 5.32 19.29 -4.28
CA THR A 444 5.06 20.14 -3.12
C THR A 444 5.59 19.50 -1.84
N MET A 445 5.38 18.20 -1.67
CA MET A 445 5.86 17.45 -0.51
C MET A 445 7.39 17.42 -0.43
N MET A 446 8.08 17.24 -1.56
CA MET A 446 9.54 17.25 -1.66
C MET A 446 10.14 18.61 -1.27
N ILE A 447 9.59 19.70 -1.81
CA ILE A 447 10.04 21.07 -1.50
C ILE A 447 9.87 21.37 -0.01
N GLN A 448 8.69 21.07 0.55
CA GLN A 448 8.43 21.31 1.97
C GLN A 448 9.31 20.48 2.89
N TYR A 449 9.65 19.23 2.51
CA TYR A 449 10.59 18.44 3.31
C TYR A 449 11.99 19.07 3.32
N LEU A 450 12.45 19.61 2.18
CA LEU A 450 13.73 20.31 2.12
C LEU A 450 13.76 21.57 2.99
N GLU A 451 12.72 22.41 2.91
CA GLU A 451 12.58 23.61 3.73
C GLU A 451 12.62 23.24 5.22
N PHE A 452 11.81 22.26 5.62
CA PHE A 452 11.75 21.82 7.00
C PHE A 452 13.07 21.22 7.49
N LYS A 453 13.79 20.46 6.64
CA LYS A 453 15.12 19.92 6.95
C LYS A 453 16.16 21.04 7.14
N LYS A 454 16.09 22.12 6.35
CA LYS A 454 16.97 23.30 6.49
C LYS A 454 16.71 24.01 7.81
N GLU A 455 15.45 24.34 8.12
CA GLU A 455 15.05 24.92 9.40
C GLU A 455 15.57 24.07 10.57
N ARG A 456 15.33 22.75 10.51
CA ARG A 456 15.79 21.82 11.53
C ARG A 456 17.29 21.62 11.63
N ARG A 457 18.11 22.02 10.67
CA ARG A 457 19.58 22.03 10.84
C ARG A 457 20.06 23.29 11.55
N ILE A 458 19.27 24.36 11.50
CA ILE A 458 19.56 25.66 12.12
C ILE A 458 19.17 25.63 13.62
N PHE A 459 18.01 25.06 13.96
CA PHE A 459 17.50 25.00 15.34
C PHE A 459 18.22 24.07 16.37
N PRO A 460 18.88 22.94 16.03
CA PRO A 460 19.55 22.07 17.01
C PRO A 460 20.72 22.78 17.67
N LYS A 461 21.31 23.79 17.00
CA LYS A 461 22.41 24.60 17.54
C LYS A 461 21.96 25.58 18.63
N ARG A 462 20.66 25.93 18.72
CA ARG A 462 20.16 26.88 19.72
C ARG A 462 19.72 26.23 21.04
N ILE A 463 19.50 24.91 21.08
CA ILE A 463 18.96 24.22 22.28
C ILE A 463 20.07 23.71 23.22
N LYS A 464 21.36 23.89 22.89
CA LYS A 464 22.50 23.55 23.77
C LYS A 464 22.98 24.70 24.68
N ARG A 465 22.23 25.79 24.80
CA ARG A 465 22.53 26.88 25.74
C ARG A 465 21.24 27.39 26.37
N GLN A 466 20.75 26.69 27.38
CA GLN A 466 19.98 27.23 28.50
C GLN A 466 20.02 26.22 29.65
#